data_AF-A0A1G6MZY1-F1
#
_entry.id   AF-A0A1G6MZY1-F1
#
_cell.length_a   1.000
_cell.length_b   1.000
_cell.length_c   1.000
_cell.angle_alpha   90.00
_cell.angle_beta   90.00
_cell.angle_gamma   90.00
#
_symmetry.space_group_name_H-M   'P 1'
#
loop_
_entity.id
_entity.type
_entity.pdbx_description
1 polymer ?
#
loop_
_entity_poly.entity_id
_entity_poly.type
_entity_poly.pdbx_seq_one_letter_code
_entity_poly.pdbx_strand_id
1 'polypeptide(L)'
;MGLVVHRVPHSTAELRETMREFVESPHWTERLGGSPLSWGLDPVHNRVVVGVAEKNAALDGEVRQAYGDKIFLEQQERFST
;
A
#
# COMPACT_ATOMS: atom_id res chain seq x y z
N MET A 1 -2.80 -26.11 25.63
CA MET A 1 -2.71 -26.08 24.16
C MET A 1 -3.02 -24.66 23.72
N GLY A 2 -2.02 -23.90 23.29
CA GLY A 2 -2.21 -22.53 22.83
C GLY A 2 -2.80 -22.54 21.42
N LEU A 3 -3.95 -21.90 21.23
CA LEU A 3 -4.50 -21.67 19.90
C LEU A 3 -3.52 -20.77 19.14
N VAL A 4 -2.82 -21.32 18.16
CA VAL A 4 -2.07 -20.51 17.18
C VAL A 4 -3.11 -19.91 16.26
N VAL A 5 -3.55 -18.68 16.55
CA VAL A 5 -4.36 -17.91 15.61
C VAL A 5 -3.44 -17.52 14.47
N HIS A 6 -3.39 -18.34 13.42
CA HIS A 6 -2.84 -17.92 12.15
C HIS A 6 -3.67 -16.71 11.72
N ARG A 7 -3.07 -15.51 11.68
CA ARG A 7 -3.71 -14.32 11.09
C ARG A 7 -4.27 -14.76 9.75
N VAL A 8 -5.59 -14.68 9.60
CA VAL A 8 -6.23 -14.97 8.32
C VAL A 8 -5.67 -13.94 7.33
N PRO A 9 -5.05 -14.37 6.22
CA PRO A 9 -4.61 -13.43 5.20
C PRO A 9 -5.83 -12.63 4.72
N HIS A 10 -5.69 -11.30 4.61
CA HIS A 10 -6.66 -10.45 3.91
C HIS A 10 -7.06 -11.08 2.59
N SER A 11 -8.35 -11.11 2.31
CA SER A 11 -8.87 -11.64 1.06
C SER A 11 -8.39 -10.78 -0.10
N THR A 12 -8.18 -11.37 -1.28
CA THR A 12 -7.86 -10.62 -2.52
C THR A 12 -8.89 -9.52 -2.80
N ALA A 13 -10.17 -9.74 -2.46
CA ALA A 13 -11.22 -8.74 -2.58
C ALA A 13 -10.99 -7.53 -1.66
N GLU A 14 -10.64 -7.76 -0.39
CA GLU A 14 -10.33 -6.69 0.57
C GLU A 14 -9.11 -5.88 0.15
N LEU A 15 -8.06 -6.54 -0.36
CA LEU A 15 -6.87 -5.86 -0.84
C LEU A 15 -7.16 -5.02 -2.09
N ARG A 16 -8.01 -5.51 -3.00
CA ARG A 16 -8.45 -4.73 -4.18
C ARG A 16 -9.27 -3.51 -3.78
N GLU A 17 -10.17 -3.65 -2.81
CA GLU A 17 -10.94 -2.52 -2.29
C GLU A 17 -10.02 -1.49 -1.60
N THR A 18 -9.11 -1.97 -0.76
CA THR A 18 -8.10 -1.13 -0.08
C THR A 18 -7.26 -0.34 -1.10
N MET A 19 -6.78 -1.01 -2.13
CA MET A 19 -6.01 -0.39 -3.21
C MET A 19 -6.84 0.65 -3.97
N ARG A 20 -8.10 0.33 -4.28
CA ARG A 20 -9.01 1.24 -4.96
C ARG A 20 -9.23 2.50 -4.13
N GLU A 21 -9.55 2.36 -2.84
CA GLU A 21 -9.73 3.48 -1.93
C GLU A 21 -8.47 4.35 -1.85
N PHE A 22 -7.30 3.73 -1.74
CA PHE A 22 -6.02 4.43 -1.66
C PHE A 22 -5.73 5.25 -2.93
N VAL A 23 -5.87 4.64 -4.11
CA VAL A 23 -5.55 5.27 -5.40
C VAL A 23 -6.58 6.33 -5.79
N GLU A 24 -7.86 6.14 -5.46
CA GLU A 24 -8.92 7.11 -5.75
C GLU A 24 -8.99 8.24 -4.71
N SER A 25 -8.28 8.12 -3.58
CA SER A 25 -8.28 9.14 -2.55
C SER A 25 -7.50 10.39 -3.00
N PRO A 26 -8.17 11.56 -3.08
CA PRO A 26 -7.49 12.81 -3.40
C PRO A 26 -6.47 13.19 -2.30
N HIS A 27 -6.70 12.78 -1.05
CA HIS A 27 -5.75 12.98 0.04
C HIS A 27 -4.42 12.28 -0.24
N TRP A 28 -4.44 10.99 -0.62
CA TRP A 28 -3.21 10.25 -0.91
C TRP A 28 -2.55 10.72 -2.20
N THR A 29 -3.34 11.06 -3.21
CA THR A 29 -2.81 11.64 -4.45
C THR A 29 -2.02 12.92 -4.17
N GLU A 30 -2.53 13.81 -3.31
CA GLU A 30 -1.81 15.02 -2.92
C GLU A 30 -0.59 14.72 -2.04
N ARG A 31 -0.72 13.85 -1.02
CA ARG A 31 0.39 13.49 -0.12
C ARG A 31 1.56 12.82 -0.85
N LEU A 32 1.29 12.07 -1.91
CA LEU A 32 2.29 11.41 -2.76
C LEU A 32 2.91 12.33 -3.81
N GLY A 33 2.44 13.58 -3.92
CA GLY A 33 2.86 14.50 -4.97
C GLY A 33 2.36 14.12 -6.37
N GLY A 34 1.27 13.33 -6.44
CA GLY A 34 0.66 12.85 -7.68
C GLY A 34 0.11 11.44 -7.55
N SER A 35 -0.34 10.88 -8.68
CA SER A 35 -0.79 9.50 -8.74
C SER A 35 0.38 8.53 -8.55
N PRO A 36 0.14 7.35 -7.95
CA PRO A 36 1.12 6.28 -7.90
C PRO A 36 1.69 5.95 -9.28
N LEU A 37 2.99 5.64 -9.33
CA LEU A 37 3.67 5.23 -10.56
C LEU A 37 3.26 3.83 -10.99
N SER A 38 3.03 2.96 -10.02
CA SER A 38 2.59 1.58 -10.21
C SER A 38 1.86 1.08 -8.98
N TRP A 39 1.11 -0.01 -9.12
CA TRP A 39 0.57 -0.74 -7.97
C TRP A 39 0.39 -2.21 -8.32
N GLY A 40 0.34 -3.05 -7.30
CA GLY A 40 0.16 -4.49 -7.44
C GLY A 40 -0.27 -5.16 -6.15
N LEU A 41 -0.76 -6.38 -6.26
CA LEU A 41 -0.99 -7.25 -5.12
C LEU A 41 0.23 -8.14 -4.94
N ASP A 42 0.78 -8.14 -3.74
CA ASP A 42 1.85 -9.03 -3.34
C ASP A 42 1.24 -10.25 -2.63
N PRO A 43 1.11 -11.40 -3.31
CA PRO A 43 0.47 -12.59 -2.74
C PRO A 43 1.33 -13.24 -1.65
N VAL A 44 2.62 -12.95 -1.59
CA VAL A 44 3.54 -13.55 -0.62
C VAL A 44 3.36 -12.91 0.75
N HIS A 45 3.31 -11.59 0.83
CA HIS A 45 3.07 -10.86 2.08
C HIS A 45 1.61 -10.41 2.25
N ASN A 46 0.75 -10.77 1.31
CA ASN A 46 -0.69 -10.55 1.33
C ASN A 46 -1.07 -9.08 1.58
N ARG A 47 -0.52 -8.20 0.74
CA ARG A 47 -0.67 -6.75 0.83
C ARG A 47 -0.66 -6.09 -0.56
N VAL A 48 -1.06 -4.84 -0.61
CA VAL A 48 -0.95 -3.97 -1.79
C VAL A 48 0.43 -3.34 -1.78
N VAL A 49 1.14 -3.40 -2.90
CA VAL A 49 2.38 -2.66 -3.12
C VAL A 49 2.06 -1.48 -4.02
N VAL A 50 2.50 -0.28 -3.63
CA VAL A 50 2.26 0.95 -4.37
C VAL A 50 3.60 1.64 -4.65
N GLY A 51 3.93 1.78 -5.92
CA GLY A 51 5.11 2.48 -6.41
C GLY A 51 4.91 3.99 -6.34
N VAL A 52 5.80 4.70 -5.64
CA VAL A 52 5.77 6.14 -5.43
C VAL A 52 7.09 6.77 -5.88
N ALA A 53 7.04 8.01 -6.38
CA ALA A 53 8.25 8.71 -6.83
C ALA A 53 9.16 9.10 -5.65
N GLU A 54 8.56 9.55 -4.55
CA GLU A 54 9.25 9.91 -3.33
C GLU A 54 8.66 9.15 -2.16
N LYS A 55 9.53 8.50 -1.38
CA LYS A 55 9.17 7.76 -0.18
C LYS A 55 9.94 8.35 1.00
N ASN A 56 9.25 8.58 2.10
CA ASN A 56 9.86 9.02 3.35
C ASN A 56 9.19 8.36 4.56
N ALA A 57 9.89 8.33 5.69
CA ALA A 57 9.43 7.64 6.90
C ALA A 57 8.12 8.21 7.49
N ALA A 58 7.84 9.50 7.29
CA ALA A 58 6.59 10.11 7.72
C ALA A 58 5.41 9.55 6.93
N LEU A 59 5.56 9.48 5.61
CA LEU A 59 4.57 8.93 4.69
C LEU A 59 4.30 7.44 4.95
N ASP A 60 5.34 6.62 5.17
CA ASP A 60 5.15 5.23 5.61
C ASP A 60 4.35 5.14 6.92
N GLY A 61 4.65 6.04 7.87
CA GLY A 61 3.95 6.12 9.14
C GLY A 61 2.46 6.43 8.97
N GLU A 62 2.13 7.42 8.14
CA GLU A 62 0.75 7.80 7.84
C GLU A 62 -0.02 6.68 7.13
N VAL A 63 0.58 6.06 6.10
CA VAL A 63 -0.06 4.94 5.39
C VAL A 63 -0.28 3.76 6.34
N ARG A 64 0.71 3.44 7.19
CA ARG A 64 0.58 2.39 8.20
C ARG A 64 -0.50 2.72 9.23
N GLN A 65 -0.68 3.99 9.59
CA GLN A 65 -1.74 4.41 10.50
C GLN A 65 -3.13 4.26 9.87
N ALA A 66 -3.28 4.56 8.58
CA ALA A 66 -4.55 4.48 7.87
C ALA A 66 -4.94 3.06 7.45
N TYR A 67 -3.97 2.28 6.96
CA TYR A 67 -4.22 0.97 6.33
C TYR A 67 -3.57 -0.22 7.05
N GLY A 68 -2.82 0.03 8.12
CA GLY A 68 -2.06 -1.02 8.81
C GLY A 68 -0.98 -1.63 7.92
N ASP A 69 -0.92 -2.96 7.89
CA ASP A 69 0.02 -3.71 7.06
C ASP A 69 -0.51 -3.99 5.63
N LYS A 70 -1.69 -3.48 5.27
CA LYS A 70 -2.36 -3.76 3.98
C LYS A 70 -1.71 -3.05 2.80
N ILE A 71 -1.02 -1.94 3.02
CA ILE A 71 -0.36 -1.16 1.97
C ILE A 71 1.12 -1.03 2.30
N PHE A 72 1.96 -1.29 1.30
CA PHE A 72 3.39 -1.09 1.34
C PHE A 72 3.77 -0.10 0.23
N LEU A 73 4.40 1.00 0.61
CA LEU A 73 4.95 1.94 -0.35
C LEU A 73 6.33 1.48 -0.80
N GLU A 74 6.57 1.50 -2.10
CA GLU A 74 7.87 1.23 -2.70
C GLU A 74 8.33 2.48 -3.44
N GLN A 75 9.55 2.94 -3.18
CA GLN A 75 10.10 4.03 -3.99
C GLN A 75 10.52 3.47 -5.35
N GLN A 76 10.03 4.06 -6.43
CA GLN A 76 10.43 3.73 -7.78
C GLN A 76 11.06 4.95 -8.45
N GLU A 77 12.22 4.75 -9.07
CA GLU A 77 12.85 5.78 -9.88
C GLU A 77 12.00 6.00 -11.14
N ARG A 78 11.61 7.25 -11.38
CA ARG A 78 11.00 7.64 -12.64
C ARG A 78 12.10 7.54 -13.69
N PHE A 79 12.09 6.48 -14.51
CA PHE A 79 12.95 6.41 -15.68
C PHE A 79 12.51 7.53 -16.65
N SER A 80 13.13 8.70 -16.53
CA SER A 80 13.07 9.74 -17.54
C SER A 80 13.84 9.22 -18.76
N THR A 81 13.11 8.80 -19.79
CA THR A 81 13.66 8.56 -21.13
C THR A 81 13.68 9.87 -21.90
#